data_AF-A0A2C5WVC0-F1
#
_entry.id   AF-A0A2C5WVC0-F1
#
_cell.length_a   1.000
_cell.length_b   1.000
_cell.length_c   1.000
_cell.angle_alpha   90.00
_cell.angle_beta   90.00
_cell.angle_gamma   90.00
#
_symmetry.space_group_name_H-M   'P 1'
#
loop_
_entity.id
_entity.type
_entity.pdbx_description
1 polymer ?
#
loop_
_entity_poly.entity_id
_entity_poly.type
_entity_poly.pdbx_seq_one_letter_code
_entity_poly.pdbx_strand_id
1 'polypeptide(L)'
;MTSRPGQPQQQLQQHPMALPETLSPDFLDTVSDLAVTLERLQSILNPHADPSLPNNPPGQDSVDPDAPKPILAKDLPTATDPLKHKLKKARTQVMLLPDMNRTIEDQQEEIADLEKRIRKQQQILEKLKAGGVDIVSESQQQDS
;
A
#
# COMPACT_ATOMS: atom_id res chain seq x y z
N MET A 1 -30.62 -11.57 -40.47
CA MET A 1 -30.44 -11.43 -39.01
C MET A 1 -29.25 -12.27 -38.61
N THR A 2 -28.04 -11.69 -38.63
CA THR A 2 -26.78 -12.41 -38.39
C THR A 2 -26.21 -11.95 -37.06
N SER A 3 -26.03 -12.91 -36.15
CA SER A 3 -25.54 -12.68 -34.79
C SER A 3 -24.05 -12.33 -34.80
N ARG A 4 -23.72 -11.26 -34.09
CA ARG A 4 -22.38 -10.70 -33.89
C ARG A 4 -21.60 -11.54 -32.87
N PRO A 5 -20.43 -12.13 -33.22
CA PRO A 5 -19.58 -12.81 -32.25
C PRO A 5 -18.53 -11.85 -31.65
N GLY A 6 -18.13 -12.11 -30.41
CA GLY A 6 -16.87 -11.62 -29.85
C GLY A 6 -16.95 -10.28 -29.10
N GLN A 7 -17.55 -10.28 -27.90
CA GLN A 7 -17.04 -9.39 -26.86
C GLN A 7 -15.66 -9.91 -26.43
N PRO A 8 -14.62 -9.06 -26.36
CA PRO A 8 -13.43 -9.44 -25.61
C PRO A 8 -13.88 -9.57 -24.16
N GLN A 9 -13.83 -10.80 -23.64
CA GLN A 9 -13.75 -11.01 -22.20
C GLN A 9 -12.55 -10.18 -21.75
N GLN A 10 -12.82 -9.06 -21.06
CA GLN A 10 -11.84 -8.41 -20.21
C GLN A 10 -11.49 -9.45 -19.15
N GLN A 11 -10.53 -10.30 -19.50
CA GLN A 11 -9.79 -11.10 -18.57
C GLN A 11 -9.27 -10.07 -17.57
N LEU A 12 -9.75 -10.21 -16.32
CA LEU A 12 -9.27 -9.50 -15.15
C LEU A 12 -7.78 -9.83 -15.04
N GLN A 13 -6.97 -9.16 -15.86
CA GLN A 13 -5.53 -9.24 -15.86
C GLN A 13 -5.14 -8.58 -14.55
N GLN A 14 -5.02 -9.40 -13.51
CA GLN A 14 -4.34 -8.99 -12.31
C GLN A 14 -2.96 -8.52 -12.77
N HIS A 15 -2.74 -7.20 -12.68
CA HIS A 15 -1.45 -6.63 -13.03
C HIS A 15 -0.39 -7.35 -12.18
N PRO A 16 0.78 -7.69 -12.73
CA PRO A 16 1.81 -8.45 -12.02
C PRO A 16 2.32 -7.76 -10.74
N MET A 17 1.92 -6.50 -10.50
CA MET A 17 2.19 -5.72 -9.30
C MET A 17 0.94 -5.12 -8.66
N ALA A 18 -0.25 -5.66 -8.94
CA ALA A 18 -1.47 -5.21 -8.27
C ALA A 18 -1.34 -5.52 -6.77
N LEU A 19 -1.58 -4.49 -5.94
CA LEU A 19 -1.66 -4.66 -4.50
C LEU A 19 -2.79 -5.66 -4.19
N PRO A 20 -2.57 -6.66 -3.33
CA PRO A 20 -3.66 -7.53 -2.90
C PRO A 20 -4.80 -6.69 -2.32
N GLU A 21 -6.04 -6.93 -2.77
CA GLU A 21 -7.25 -6.18 -2.37
C GLU A 21 -7.51 -6.17 -0.85
N THR A 22 -6.79 -7.02 -0.11
CA THR A 22 -6.84 -7.11 1.35
C THR A 22 -5.91 -6.13 2.08
N LEU A 23 -5.02 -5.44 1.38
CA LEU A 23 -4.10 -4.45 1.95
C LEU A 23 -4.83 -3.12 2.14
N SER A 24 -5.32 -2.90 3.36
CA SER A 24 -5.76 -1.57 3.79
C SER A 24 -4.62 -0.88 4.54
N PRO A 25 -4.32 0.40 4.28
CA PRO A 25 -3.27 1.15 4.97
C PRO A 25 -3.47 1.19 6.50
N ASP A 26 -4.71 1.04 6.97
CA ASP A 26 -5.08 0.96 8.39
C ASP A 26 -4.42 -0.21 9.14
N PHE A 27 -4.10 -1.33 8.45
CA PHE A 27 -3.41 -2.46 9.09
C PHE A 27 -1.93 -2.19 9.35
N LEU A 28 -1.34 -1.20 8.68
CA LEU A 28 0.07 -0.84 8.82
C LEU A 28 0.28 0.25 9.88
N ASP A 29 -0.76 1.03 10.20
CA ASP A 29 -0.71 2.05 11.26
C ASP A 29 -0.89 1.42 12.66
N THR A 30 0.10 0.62 13.07
CA THR A 30 0.17 0.03 14.41
C THR A 30 0.91 0.93 15.40
N VAL A 31 1.56 1.99 14.93
CA VAL A 31 2.39 2.91 15.74
C VAL A 31 1.49 3.80 16.60
N SER A 32 0.41 4.34 16.03
CA SER A 32 -0.57 5.14 16.75
C SER A 32 -1.25 4.33 17.87
N ASP A 33 -1.64 3.09 17.58
CA ASP A 33 -2.21 2.16 18.58
C ASP A 33 -1.20 1.82 19.70
N LEU A 34 0.08 1.66 19.35
CA LEU A 34 1.15 1.42 20.32
C LEU A 34 1.35 2.65 21.22
N ALA A 35 1.38 3.85 20.65
CA ALA A 35 1.54 5.10 21.40
C ALA A 35 0.42 5.27 22.44
N VAL A 36 -0.83 5.05 22.03
CA VAL A 36 -2.00 5.13 22.93
C VAL A 36 -1.92 4.07 24.03
N THR A 37 -1.53 2.84 23.72
CA THR A 37 -1.41 1.78 24.74
C THR A 37 -0.25 2.03 25.70
N LEU A 38 0.86 2.62 25.25
CA LEU A 38 1.96 3.04 26.11
C LEU A 38 1.59 4.22 27.00
N GLU A 39 0.89 5.23 26.48
CA GLU A 39 0.42 6.39 27.26
C GLU A 39 -0.52 5.93 28.39
N ARG A 40 -1.41 4.98 28.09
CA ARG A 40 -2.28 4.31 29.07
C ARG A 40 -1.52 3.54 30.15
N LEU A 41 -0.37 2.95 29.81
CA LEU A 41 0.48 2.20 30.73
C LEU A 41 1.35 3.16 31.58
N GLN A 42 1.91 4.20 30.97
CA GLN A 42 2.69 5.24 31.63
C GLN A 42 1.86 6.00 32.68
N SER A 43 0.57 6.26 32.41
CA SER A 43 -0.36 6.84 33.39
C SER A 43 -0.46 6.04 34.70
N ILE A 44 -0.22 4.72 34.66
CA ILE A 44 -0.29 3.83 35.83
C ILE A 44 1.06 3.73 36.53
N LEU A 45 2.14 3.68 35.76
CA LEU A 45 3.51 3.58 36.28
C LEU A 45 4.01 4.91 36.84
N ASN A 46 3.46 6.03 36.37
CA ASN A 46 3.83 7.38 36.75
C ASN A 46 2.64 8.11 37.40
N PRO A 47 2.20 7.70 38.60
CA PRO A 47 1.10 8.36 39.33
C PRO A 47 1.48 9.77 39.85
N HIS A 48 2.64 10.32 39.45
CA HIS A 48 3.22 11.55 39.99
C HIS A 48 3.15 12.75 39.05
N ALA A 49 2.48 12.63 37.90
CA ALA A 49 2.35 13.74 36.94
C ALA A 49 1.07 14.58 37.13
N ASP A 50 0.11 14.18 37.95
CA ASP A 50 -1.09 14.99 38.18
C ASP A 50 -1.74 14.71 39.56
N PRO A 51 -1.80 15.69 40.49
CA PRO A 51 -2.49 15.54 41.78
C PRO A 51 -4.04 15.55 41.66
N SER A 52 -4.59 15.55 40.44
CA SER A 52 -6.01 15.71 40.17
C SER A 52 -6.78 14.40 39.99
N LEU A 53 -6.29 13.26 40.50
CA LEU A 53 -7.12 12.05 40.61
C LEU A 53 -7.80 12.00 41.98
N PRO A 54 -9.12 12.30 42.08
CA PRO A 54 -9.87 11.86 43.24
C PRO A 54 -9.93 10.33 43.22
N ASN A 55 -9.52 9.74 44.33
CA ASN A 55 -9.87 8.38 44.72
C ASN A 55 -11.41 8.24 44.62
N ASN A 56 -11.92 7.80 43.47
CA ASN A 56 -13.35 7.78 43.23
C ASN A 56 -13.93 6.35 43.32
N PRO A 57 -15.03 6.15 44.08
CA PRO A 57 -15.73 4.87 44.22
C PRO A 57 -16.41 4.46 42.89
N PRO A 58 -16.91 3.21 42.76
CA PRO A 58 -17.45 2.73 41.48
C PRO A 58 -18.74 3.50 41.12
N GLY A 59 -18.70 4.37 40.12
CA GLY A 59 -19.92 4.96 39.57
C GLY A 59 -19.85 6.34 38.90
N GLN A 60 -18.68 6.84 38.46
CA GLN A 60 -18.65 8.14 37.77
C GLN A 60 -18.09 8.03 36.34
N ASP A 61 -19.01 7.82 35.40
CA ASP A 61 -18.83 8.03 33.96
C ASP A 61 -18.76 9.53 33.68
N SER A 62 -17.59 10.13 33.82
CA SER A 62 -17.30 11.46 33.30
C SER A 62 -15.84 11.48 32.86
N VAL A 63 -15.60 10.97 31.66
CA VAL A 63 -14.30 11.02 31.00
C VAL A 63 -14.57 11.42 29.56
N ASP A 64 -13.87 12.45 29.09
CA ASP A 64 -13.75 12.79 27.67
C ASP A 64 -13.70 11.52 26.81
N PRO A 65 -14.51 11.40 25.75
CA PRO A 65 -14.52 10.19 24.90
C PRO A 65 -13.17 9.98 24.19
N ASP A 66 -12.33 10.99 24.14
CA ASP A 66 -11.00 10.99 23.50
C ASP A 66 -9.85 10.75 24.48
N ALA A 67 -10.10 10.81 25.80
CA ALA A 67 -9.04 10.65 26.79
C ALA A 67 -8.74 9.15 27.05
N PRO A 68 -7.46 8.73 26.96
CA PRO A 68 -7.07 7.33 27.13
C PRO A 68 -7.34 6.84 28.55
N LYS A 69 -8.46 6.12 28.75
CA LYS A 69 -8.80 5.49 30.05
C LYS A 69 -7.64 4.59 30.53
N PRO A 70 -7.18 4.68 31.78
CA PRO A 70 -6.08 3.86 32.29
C PRO A 70 -6.43 2.37 32.24
N ILE A 71 -5.50 1.53 31.74
CA ILE A 71 -5.68 0.07 31.61
C ILE A 71 -5.18 -0.63 32.88
N LEU A 72 -6.06 -1.14 33.73
CA LEU A 72 -5.63 -1.91 34.90
C LEU A 72 -4.73 -3.09 34.49
N ALA A 73 -3.66 -3.38 35.23
CA ALA A 73 -2.62 -4.34 34.84
C ALA A 73 -3.14 -5.75 34.44
N LYS A 74 -4.29 -6.16 34.97
CA LYS A 74 -4.98 -7.42 34.65
C LYS A 74 -5.63 -7.43 33.25
N ASP A 75 -5.96 -6.26 32.73
CA ASP A 75 -6.63 -6.04 31.44
C ASP A 75 -5.63 -5.77 30.31
N LEU A 76 -4.33 -5.74 30.61
CA LEU A 76 -3.25 -5.54 29.63
C LEU A 76 -3.26 -6.60 28.52
N PRO A 77 -3.40 -7.91 28.79
CA PRO A 77 -3.47 -8.91 27.72
C PRO A 77 -4.65 -8.65 26.77
N THR A 78 -5.79 -8.26 27.32
CA THR A 78 -7.01 -7.93 26.55
C THR A 78 -6.83 -6.65 25.74
N ALA A 79 -6.18 -5.63 26.29
CA ALA A 79 -5.94 -4.37 25.60
C ALA A 79 -4.87 -4.49 24.49
N THR A 80 -3.91 -5.41 24.62
CA THR A 80 -2.85 -5.63 23.64
C THR A 80 -3.19 -6.70 22.58
N ASP A 81 -4.20 -7.54 22.82
CA ASP A 81 -4.60 -8.59 21.86
C ASP A 81 -5.02 -8.04 20.47
N PRO A 82 -5.78 -6.94 20.35
CA PRO A 82 -6.08 -6.32 19.05
C PRO A 82 -4.81 -5.88 18.30
N LEU A 83 -3.84 -5.31 19.01
CA LEU A 83 -2.56 -4.90 18.44
C LEU A 83 -1.76 -6.12 17.93
N LYS A 84 -1.74 -7.21 18.71
CA LYS A 84 -1.13 -8.48 18.29
C LYS A 84 -1.78 -9.04 17.03
N HIS A 85 -3.11 -8.98 16.93
CA HIS A 85 -3.84 -9.40 15.75
C HIS A 85 -3.54 -8.53 14.53
N LYS A 86 -3.50 -7.19 14.69
CA LYS A 86 -3.09 -6.25 13.63
C LYS A 86 -1.67 -6.53 13.14
N LEU A 87 -0.70 -6.69 14.05
CA LEU A 87 0.69 -6.98 13.70
C LEU A 87 0.86 -8.31 12.95
N LYS A 88 0.16 -9.37 13.40
CA LYS A 88 0.17 -10.65 12.68
C LYS A 88 -0.41 -10.51 11.28
N LYS A 89 -1.52 -9.80 11.15
CA LYS A 89 -2.17 -9.55 9.85
C LYS A 89 -1.28 -8.73 8.93
N ALA A 90 -0.71 -7.64 9.42
CA ALA A 90 0.24 -6.79 8.71
C ALA A 90 1.44 -7.59 8.21
N ARG A 91 2.03 -8.44 9.06
CA ARG A 91 3.15 -9.31 8.67
C ARG A 91 2.78 -10.25 7.53
N THR A 92 1.66 -10.97 7.65
CA THR A 92 1.20 -11.89 6.59
C THR A 92 0.95 -11.14 5.29
N GLN A 93 0.38 -9.94 5.38
CA GLN A 93 0.05 -9.08 4.25
C GLN A 93 1.30 -8.52 3.55
N VAL A 94 2.30 -8.08 4.32
CA VAL A 94 3.60 -7.65 3.80
C VAL A 94 4.30 -8.81 3.10
N MET A 95 4.23 -10.03 3.63
CA MET A 95 4.81 -11.20 2.96
C MET A 95 4.07 -11.63 1.68
N LEU A 96 2.83 -11.15 1.49
CA LEU A 96 2.02 -11.40 0.30
C LEU A 96 2.26 -10.35 -0.80
N LEU A 97 3.01 -9.28 -0.50
CA LEU A 97 3.31 -8.25 -1.49
C LEU A 97 4.19 -8.83 -2.61
N PRO A 98 3.87 -8.50 -3.88
CA PRO A 98 4.72 -8.88 -4.99
C PRO A 98 6.09 -8.22 -4.85
N ASP A 99 7.11 -8.88 -5.39
CA ASP A 99 8.49 -8.39 -5.46
C ASP A 99 9.19 -8.09 -4.12
N MET A 100 8.65 -8.59 -2.99
CA MET A 100 9.27 -8.43 -1.66
C MET A 100 10.61 -9.14 -1.46
N ASN A 101 10.90 -10.14 -2.28
CA ASN A 101 12.16 -10.90 -2.20
C ASN A 101 13.29 -10.25 -3.01
N ARG A 102 13.00 -9.14 -3.69
CA ARG A 102 13.92 -8.53 -4.64
C ARG A 102 14.52 -7.26 -4.08
N THR A 103 15.80 -7.05 -4.38
CA THR A 103 16.50 -5.87 -3.90
C THR A 103 16.23 -4.65 -4.77
N ILE A 104 16.48 -3.46 -4.21
CA ILE A 104 16.39 -2.21 -4.95
C ILE A 104 17.39 -2.20 -6.13
N GLU A 105 18.56 -2.82 -5.95
CA GLU A 105 19.62 -2.91 -6.96
C GLU A 105 19.15 -3.71 -8.18
N ASP A 106 18.53 -4.88 -7.96
CA ASP A 106 17.98 -5.71 -9.03
C ASP A 106 16.90 -4.96 -9.82
N GLN A 107 16.04 -4.18 -9.13
CA GLN A 107 15.00 -3.37 -9.76
C GLN A 107 15.59 -2.24 -10.60
N GLN A 108 16.65 -1.58 -10.11
CA GLN A 108 17.35 -0.53 -10.85
C GLN A 108 18.01 -1.07 -12.12
N GLU A 109 18.64 -2.24 -12.05
CA GLU A 109 19.22 -2.90 -13.23
C GLU A 109 18.15 -3.20 -14.28
N GLU A 110 17.00 -3.75 -13.88
CA GLU A 110 15.90 -4.00 -14.81
C GLU A 110 15.35 -2.71 -15.41
N ILE A 111 15.18 -1.65 -14.62
CA ILE A 111 14.75 -0.34 -15.14
C ILE A 111 15.72 0.13 -16.23
N ALA A 112 17.03 0.03 -16.00
CA ALA A 112 18.03 0.44 -16.99
C ALA A 112 17.94 -0.39 -18.29
N ASP A 113 17.71 -1.69 -18.19
CA ASP A 113 17.53 -2.57 -19.34
C ASP A 113 16.22 -2.30 -20.10
N LEU A 114 15.12 -2.05 -19.38
CA LEU A 114 13.83 -1.67 -19.95
C LEU A 114 13.94 -0.33 -20.69
N GLU A 115 14.58 0.67 -20.08
CA GLU A 115 14.83 1.96 -20.72
C GLU A 115 15.66 1.81 -22.01
N LYS A 116 16.71 0.98 -21.98
CA LYS A 116 17.52 0.69 -23.16
C LYS A 116 16.69 0.05 -24.27
N ARG A 117 15.77 -0.85 -23.91
CA ARG A 117 14.85 -1.48 -24.86
C ARG A 117 13.86 -0.48 -25.44
N ILE A 118 13.31 0.42 -24.63
CA ILE A 118 12.43 1.51 -25.07
C ILE A 118 13.15 2.41 -26.07
N ARG A 119 14.38 2.83 -25.78
CA ARG A 119 15.18 3.66 -26.69
C ARG A 119 15.38 2.98 -28.05
N LYS A 120 15.69 1.68 -28.06
CA LYS A 120 15.82 0.91 -29.31
C LYS A 120 14.49 0.86 -30.09
N GLN A 121 13.38 0.62 -29.41
CA GLN A 121 12.06 0.59 -30.04
C GLN A 121 11.70 1.95 -30.63
N GLN A 122 11.99 3.04 -29.92
CA GLN A 122 11.80 4.40 -30.42
C GLN A 122 12.62 4.67 -31.68
N GLN A 123 13.89 4.27 -31.71
CA GLN A 123 14.73 4.41 -32.92
C GLN A 123 14.20 3.62 -34.12
N ILE A 124 13.68 2.41 -33.89
CA ILE A 124 13.08 1.60 -34.97
C ILE A 124 11.81 2.27 -35.49
N LEU A 125 10.96 2.77 -34.59
CA LEU A 125 9.74 3.50 -34.98
C LEU A 125 10.06 4.79 -35.74
N GLU A 126 11.11 5.51 -35.34
CA GLU A 126 11.58 6.71 -36.05
C GLU A 126 12.05 6.37 -37.47
N LYS A 127 12.85 5.30 -37.63
CA LYS A 127 13.27 4.82 -38.96
C LYS A 127 12.10 4.37 -39.82
N LEU A 128 11.13 3.67 -39.24
CA LEU A 128 9.92 3.24 -39.94
C LEU A 128 9.09 4.45 -40.38
N LYS A 129 8.96 5.47 -39.52
CA LYS A 129 8.29 6.73 -39.84
C LYS A 129 9.00 7.46 -40.98
N ALA A 130 10.32 7.56 -40.94
CA ALA A 130 11.11 8.20 -42.00
C ALA A 130 10.94 7.47 -43.34
N GLY A 131 11.14 6.14 -43.37
CA GLY A 131 10.97 5.36 -44.59
C GLY A 131 9.54 5.38 -45.15
N GLY A 132 8.53 5.49 -44.27
CA GLY A 132 7.14 5.67 -44.69
C GLY A 132 6.89 7.04 -45.36
N VAL A 133 7.57 8.10 -44.91
CA VAL A 133 7.50 9.43 -45.54
C VAL A 133 8.19 9.40 -46.91
N ASP A 134 9.34 8.76 -47.01
CA ASP A 134 10.09 8.64 -48.27
C ASP A 134 9.25 7.93 -49.36
N ILE A 135 8.60 6.81 -49.01
CA ILE A 135 7.71 6.04 -49.92
C ILE A 135 6.53 6.89 -50.41
N VAL A 136 5.93 7.71 -49.53
CA VAL A 136 4.81 8.59 -49.92
C VAL A 136 5.28 9.71 -50.85
N SER A 137 6.45 10.30 -50.59
CA SER A 137 7.01 11.33 -51.47
C SER A 137 7.37 10.80 -52.86
N GLU A 138 7.93 9.59 -52.94
CA GLU A 138 8.31 8.96 -54.20
C GLU A 138 7.08 8.62 -55.06
N SER A 139 5.99 8.18 -54.41
CA SER A 139 4.70 7.93 -55.07
C SER A 139 4.06 9.20 -55.66
N GLN A 140 4.22 10.36 -55.01
CA GLN A 140 3.66 11.62 -55.52
C GLN A 140 4.45 12.21 -56.69
N GLN A 141 5.75 11.90 -56.79
CA GLN A 141 6.59 12.35 -57.90
C GLN A 141 6.42 11.53 -59.18
N GLN A 142 5.91 10.31 -59.10
CA GLN A 142 5.62 9.46 -60.26
C GLN A 142 4.27 9.78 -60.93
N ASP A 143 3.33 10.40 -60.21
CA ASP A 143 1.98 10.76 -60.68
C ASP A 143 1.86 12.21 -61.21
N SER A 144 2.98 12.96 -61.29
CA SER A 144 3.04 14.33 -61.85
C SER A 144 3.82 14.37 -63.16
#